data_AF-A0A913XZ33-F1
#
_entry.id   AF-A0A913XZ33-F1
#
_cell.length_a   1.000
_cell.length_b   1.000
_cell.length_c   1.000
_cell.angle_alpha   90.00
_cell.angle_beta   90.00
_cell.angle_gamma   90.00
#
_symmetry.space_group_name_H-M   'P 1'
#
loop_
_entity.id
_entity.type
_entity.pdbx_description
1 polymer ?
#
loop_
_entity_poly.entity_id
_entity_poly.type
_entity_poly.pdbx_seq_one_letter_code
_entity_poly.pdbx_strand_id
1 'polypeptide(L)'
;MDTLVTLCRSDTAEESHIITSNTDQVALLLMEMVCPEMVLYTGEWPDEETLKFNVERDLRIRNTFDRNPVLWWLLLLVSQGASSLCKCAPLLSSLLATVMSSWEVCRDKMVTQSSELFRDTQYIMQVMVESDWLPAPLSRIGGVLHLLSPKEIFAVINTMWKVLK
;
A
#
# COMPACT_ATOMS: atom_id res chain seq x y z
N MET A 1 -5.39 16.07 -10.51
CA MET A 1 -5.80 14.70 -10.13
C MET A 1 -7.14 14.35 -10.76
N ASP A 2 -8.10 15.27 -10.76
CA ASP A 2 -9.41 15.09 -11.40
C ASP A 2 -9.34 14.60 -12.84
N THR A 3 -8.40 15.10 -13.66
CA THR A 3 -8.22 14.63 -15.04
C THR A 3 -7.84 13.15 -15.12
N LEU A 4 -6.96 12.64 -14.24
CA LEU A 4 -6.58 11.22 -14.21
C LEU A 4 -7.73 10.36 -13.70
N VAL A 5 -8.45 10.85 -12.70
CA VAL A 5 -9.66 10.20 -12.18
C VAL A 5 -10.74 10.13 -13.26
N THR A 6 -10.95 11.19 -14.04
CA THR A 6 -11.87 11.19 -15.19
C THR A 6 -11.41 10.24 -16.30
N LEU A 7 -10.12 10.15 -16.57
CA LEU A 7 -9.58 9.18 -17.54
C LEU A 7 -9.73 7.73 -17.06
N CYS A 8 -9.84 7.51 -15.75
CA CYS A 8 -10.07 6.19 -15.15
C CYS A 8 -11.54 5.91 -14.80
N ARG A 9 -12.48 6.85 -15.02
CA ARG A 9 -13.90 6.68 -14.68
C ARG A 9 -14.79 6.82 -15.91
N SER A 10 -15.68 5.86 -16.12
CA SER A 10 -16.82 5.94 -17.03
C SER A 10 -18.01 5.11 -16.47
N ASP A 11 -19.25 5.44 -16.87
CA ASP A 11 -20.51 5.12 -16.16
C ASP A 11 -21.33 3.87 -16.64
N THR A 12 -20.78 2.88 -17.35
CA THR A 12 -21.54 1.68 -17.83
C THR A 12 -20.82 0.32 -17.72
N ALA A 13 -21.57 -0.79 -17.92
CA ALA A 13 -21.14 -2.16 -17.57
C ALA A 13 -20.16 -2.85 -18.55
N GLU A 14 -20.08 -2.43 -19.82
CA GLU A 14 -18.98 -2.82 -20.74
C GLU A 14 -17.63 -2.20 -20.29
N GLU A 15 -17.67 -1.29 -19.32
CA GLU A 15 -16.58 -0.39 -18.99
C GLU A 15 -15.81 -0.78 -17.72
N SER A 16 -16.29 -1.73 -16.92
CA SER A 16 -15.49 -2.30 -15.82
C SER A 16 -14.17 -2.87 -16.37
N HIS A 17 -14.21 -3.52 -17.53
CA HIS A 17 -13.04 -3.98 -18.27
C HIS A 17 -12.13 -2.83 -18.76
N ILE A 18 -12.70 -1.68 -19.16
CA ILE A 18 -11.94 -0.51 -19.65
C ILE A 18 -11.27 0.23 -18.49
N ILE A 19 -11.97 0.41 -17.37
CA ILE A 19 -11.43 0.99 -16.14
C ILE A 19 -10.26 0.14 -15.64
N THR A 20 -10.45 -1.18 -15.54
CA THR A 20 -9.37 -2.12 -15.21
C THR A 20 -8.19 -1.97 -16.16
N SER A 21 -8.43 -1.83 -17.48
CA SER A 21 -7.35 -1.64 -18.46
C SER A 21 -6.56 -0.34 -18.25
N ASN A 22 -7.22 0.77 -17.88
CA ASN A 22 -6.54 2.05 -17.64
C ASN A 22 -5.79 2.07 -16.31
N THR A 23 -6.40 1.57 -15.23
CA THR A 23 -5.74 1.44 -13.92
C THR A 23 -4.59 0.44 -13.95
N ASP A 24 -4.72 -0.61 -14.78
CA ASP A 24 -3.65 -1.57 -15.05
C ASP A 24 -2.43 -0.91 -15.69
N GLN A 25 -2.64 -0.05 -16.70
CA GLN A 25 -1.54 0.67 -17.34
C GLN A 25 -0.86 1.62 -16.35
N VAL A 26 -1.64 2.32 -15.51
CA VAL A 26 -1.09 3.16 -14.44
C VAL A 26 -0.28 2.32 -13.44
N ALA A 27 -0.77 1.14 -13.07
CA ALA A 27 -0.08 0.23 -12.15
C ALA A 27 1.27 -0.25 -12.74
N LEU A 28 1.30 -0.61 -14.02
CA LEU A 28 2.52 -1.03 -14.72
C LEU A 28 3.54 0.11 -14.82
N LEU A 29 3.09 1.32 -15.19
CA LEU A 29 3.96 2.50 -15.24
C LEU A 29 4.47 2.88 -13.84
N LEU A 30 3.64 2.76 -12.81
CA LEU A 30 4.05 3.01 -11.43
C LEU A 30 5.15 2.04 -11.00
N MET A 31 5.02 0.75 -11.34
CA MET A 31 6.05 -0.25 -11.12
C MET A 31 7.34 0.07 -11.89
N GLU A 32 7.24 0.44 -13.16
CA GLU A 32 8.40 0.79 -13.99
C GLU A 32 9.15 2.02 -13.44
N MET A 33 8.43 3.03 -12.96
CA MET A 33 9.04 4.23 -12.39
C MET A 33 9.71 3.99 -11.03
N VAL A 34 9.10 3.18 -10.16
CA VAL A 34 9.56 3.04 -8.77
C VAL A 34 10.49 1.84 -8.58
N CYS A 35 10.27 0.75 -9.31
CA CYS A 35 11.01 -0.50 -9.15
C CYS A 35 11.16 -1.26 -10.49
N PRO A 36 11.90 -0.71 -11.48
CA PRO A 36 12.02 -1.28 -12.83
C PRO A 36 12.72 -2.64 -12.89
N GLU A 37 13.54 -2.95 -11.87
CA GLU A 37 14.33 -4.19 -11.79
C GLU A 37 13.49 -5.42 -11.43
N MET A 38 12.21 -5.22 -11.09
CA MET A 38 11.36 -6.27 -10.55
C MET A 38 10.64 -7.02 -11.65
N VAL A 39 10.84 -8.34 -11.69
CA VAL A 39 10.02 -9.23 -12.51
C VAL A 39 8.58 -9.17 -11.99
N LEU A 40 7.62 -9.11 -12.92
CA LEU A 40 6.17 -9.09 -12.63
C LEU A 40 5.83 -10.10 -11.52
N TYR A 41 5.14 -9.60 -10.49
CA TYR A 41 4.69 -10.38 -9.34
C TYR A 41 4.00 -11.68 -9.76
N THR A 42 4.50 -12.82 -9.28
CA THR A 42 4.01 -14.16 -9.65
C THR A 42 2.90 -14.69 -8.73
N GLY A 43 2.38 -13.88 -7.80
CA GLY A 43 1.14 -14.21 -7.08
C GLY A 43 1.25 -14.40 -5.57
N GLU A 44 2.45 -14.52 -4.98
CA GLU A 44 2.59 -14.84 -3.55
C GLU A 44 3.15 -13.68 -2.70
N TRP A 45 2.44 -13.36 -1.61
CA TRP A 45 2.88 -12.34 -0.66
C TRP A 45 4.17 -12.81 0.03
N PRO A 46 5.17 -11.93 0.22
CA PRO A 46 6.48 -12.34 0.74
C PRO A 46 6.42 -12.94 2.15
N ASP A 47 7.22 -13.98 2.37
CA ASP A 47 7.43 -14.56 3.71
C ASP A 47 8.18 -13.61 4.64
N GLU A 48 7.95 -13.72 5.96
CA GLU A 48 8.68 -12.94 6.97
C GLU A 48 10.20 -13.12 6.89
N GLU A 49 10.69 -14.29 6.45
CA GLU A 49 12.12 -14.53 6.24
C GLU A 49 12.68 -13.71 5.07
N THR A 50 11.88 -13.50 4.03
CA THR A 50 12.27 -12.73 2.83
C THR A 50 12.40 -11.24 3.11
N LEU A 51 11.69 -10.72 4.13
CA LEU A 51 11.80 -9.32 4.55
C LEU A 51 13.25 -8.92 4.88
N LYS A 52 14.02 -9.83 5.48
CA LYS A 52 15.42 -9.57 5.88
C LYS A 52 16.35 -9.36 4.68
N PHE A 53 16.02 -9.95 3.53
CA PHE A 53 16.82 -9.85 2.33
C PHE A 53 16.37 -8.69 1.42
N ASN A 54 15.18 -8.14 1.67
CA ASN A 54 14.58 -7.08 0.86
C ASN A 54 14.74 -5.67 1.46
N VAL A 55 15.40 -5.53 2.62
CA VAL A 55 15.51 -4.26 3.36
C VAL A 55 16.01 -3.10 2.50
N GLU A 56 17.06 -3.29 1.71
CA GLU A 56 17.61 -2.24 0.84
C GLU A 56 16.58 -1.77 -0.20
N ARG A 57 15.90 -2.72 -0.85
CA ARG A 57 14.84 -2.45 -1.83
C ARG A 57 13.67 -1.73 -1.17
N ASP A 58 13.25 -2.17 0.01
CA ASP A 58 12.12 -1.60 0.74
C ASP A 58 12.39 -0.15 1.13
N LEU A 59 13.60 0.14 1.62
CA LEU A 59 14.04 1.49 1.94
C LEU A 59 14.18 2.37 0.69
N ARG A 60 14.66 1.81 -0.44
CA ARG A 60 14.72 2.51 -1.73
C ARG A 60 13.32 2.93 -2.19
N ILE A 61 12.36 2.00 -2.15
CA ILE A 61 10.96 2.27 -2.51
C ILE A 61 10.37 3.33 -1.58
N ARG A 62 10.54 3.19 -0.26
CA ARG A 62 10.06 4.16 0.71
C ARG A 62 10.60 5.57 0.45
N ASN A 63 11.92 5.70 0.29
CA ASN A 63 12.56 6.98 0.00
C ASN A 63 12.08 7.59 -1.34
N THR A 64 11.73 6.77 -2.33
CA THR A 64 11.12 7.26 -3.58
C THR A 64 9.72 7.85 -3.34
N PHE A 65 8.90 7.24 -2.49
CA PHE A 65 7.60 7.77 -2.08
C PHE A 65 7.72 9.04 -1.21
N ASP A 66 8.68 9.08 -0.29
CA ASP A 66 8.94 10.25 0.56
C ASP A 66 9.32 11.48 -0.29
N ARG A 67 10.12 11.28 -1.34
CA ARG A 67 10.52 12.34 -2.29
C ARG A 67 9.42 12.75 -3.26
N ASN A 68 8.45 11.87 -3.51
CA ASN A 68 7.42 12.07 -4.52
C ASN A 68 6.03 11.75 -3.95
N PRO A 69 5.43 12.65 -3.14
CA PRO A 69 4.14 12.39 -2.48
C PRO A 69 3.00 12.06 -3.44
N VAL A 70 3.09 12.48 -4.72
CA VAL A 70 2.14 12.12 -5.78
C VAL A 70 2.02 10.60 -6.00
N LEU A 71 3.05 9.83 -5.67
CA LEU A 71 3.03 8.37 -5.82
C LEU A 71 2.00 7.72 -4.90
N TRP A 72 1.75 8.27 -3.71
CA TRP A 72 0.67 7.81 -2.82
C TRP A 72 -0.71 7.97 -3.48
N TRP A 73 -0.93 9.08 -4.20
CA TRP A 73 -2.17 9.34 -4.91
C TRP A 73 -2.36 8.42 -6.13
N LEU A 74 -1.28 8.13 -6.85
CA LEU A 74 -1.30 7.16 -7.94
C LEU A 74 -1.60 5.74 -7.42
N LEU A 75 -1.01 5.36 -6.28
CA LEU A 75 -1.28 4.07 -5.66
C LEU A 75 -2.75 3.94 -5.22
N LEU A 76 -3.33 5.01 -4.67
CA LEU A 76 -4.76 5.08 -4.33
C LEU A 76 -5.67 5.09 -5.57
N LEU A 77 -5.22 5.66 -6.69
CA LEU A 77 -5.94 5.57 -7.95
C LEU A 77 -5.94 4.12 -8.46
N VAL A 78 -4.80 3.44 -8.38
CA VAL A 78 -4.65 2.03 -8.79
C VAL A 78 -5.52 1.10 -7.92
N SER A 79 -5.68 1.39 -6.63
CA SER A 79 -6.49 0.53 -5.74
C SER A 79 -7.98 0.47 -6.08
N GLN A 80 -8.49 1.41 -6.89
CA GLN A 80 -9.87 1.37 -7.39
C GLN A 80 -10.09 0.22 -8.38
N GLY A 81 -9.03 -0.27 -9.03
CA GLY A 81 -9.05 -1.49 -9.83
C GLY A 81 -8.48 -2.65 -9.01
N ALA A 82 -9.34 -3.50 -8.43
CA ALA A 82 -8.90 -4.58 -7.54
C ALA A 82 -7.80 -5.49 -8.15
N SER A 83 -7.90 -5.83 -9.44
CA SER A 83 -6.89 -6.61 -10.16
C SER A 83 -5.64 -5.80 -10.55
N SER A 84 -5.75 -4.47 -10.63
CA SER A 84 -4.65 -3.57 -10.94
C SER A 84 -3.68 -3.45 -9.77
N LEU A 85 -4.19 -3.39 -8.53
CA LEU A 85 -3.34 -3.30 -7.34
C LEU A 85 -2.43 -4.53 -7.17
N CYS A 86 -2.86 -5.70 -7.61
CA CYS A 86 -2.04 -6.92 -7.58
C CYS A 86 -0.71 -6.75 -8.35
N LYS A 87 -0.67 -5.90 -9.37
CA LYS A 87 0.56 -5.58 -10.11
C LYS A 87 1.52 -4.71 -9.29
N CYS A 88 1.00 -3.94 -8.35
CA CYS A 88 1.75 -3.12 -7.40
C CYS A 88 1.97 -3.81 -6.05
N ALA A 89 1.62 -5.09 -5.89
CA ALA A 89 1.83 -5.85 -4.65
C ALA A 89 3.27 -5.74 -4.10
N PRO A 90 4.33 -5.74 -4.93
CA PRO A 90 5.68 -5.57 -4.41
C PRO A 90 6.02 -4.19 -3.85
N LEU A 91 5.36 -3.13 -4.34
CA LEU A 91 5.47 -1.79 -3.75
C LEU A 91 4.76 -1.76 -2.41
N LEU A 92 3.55 -2.32 -2.35
CA LEU A 92 2.79 -2.37 -1.11
C LEU A 92 3.46 -3.22 -0.04
N SER A 93 4.04 -4.37 -0.39
CA SER A 93 4.77 -5.19 0.56
C SER A 93 6.00 -4.47 1.11
N SER A 94 6.75 -3.77 0.26
CA SER A 94 7.87 -2.92 0.71
C SER A 94 7.41 -1.81 1.65
N LEU A 95 6.38 -1.06 1.27
CA LEU A 95 5.86 0.04 2.08
C LEU A 95 5.35 -0.50 3.43
N LEU A 96 4.58 -1.60 3.42
CA LEU A 96 4.08 -2.24 4.64
C LEU A 96 5.23 -2.73 5.53
N ALA A 97 6.26 -3.35 4.94
CA ALA A 97 7.46 -3.78 5.66
C ALA A 97 8.18 -2.60 6.33
N THR A 98 8.37 -1.49 5.61
CA THR A 98 9.05 -0.30 6.19
C THR A 98 8.28 0.33 7.34
N VAL A 99 6.94 0.46 7.24
CA VAL A 99 6.15 0.98 8.36
C VAL A 99 6.11 -0.02 9.51
N MET A 100 6.02 -1.32 9.24
CA MET A 100 6.07 -2.38 10.25
C MET A 100 7.36 -2.31 11.07
N SER A 101 8.52 -2.27 10.41
CA SER A 101 9.82 -2.13 11.09
C SER A 101 9.94 -0.82 11.85
N SER A 102 9.40 0.29 11.31
CA SER A 102 9.41 1.59 11.99
C SER A 102 8.59 1.59 13.28
N TRP A 103 7.41 0.95 13.27
CA TRP A 103 6.57 0.81 14.46
C TRP A 103 7.15 -0.17 15.48
N GLU A 104 7.84 -1.23 15.04
CA GLU A 104 8.52 -2.19 15.91
C GLU A 104 9.61 -1.53 16.78
N VAL A 105 10.37 -0.61 16.19
CA VAL A 105 11.44 0.13 16.88
C VAL A 105 10.96 1.41 17.56
N CYS A 106 9.73 1.85 17.31
CA CYS A 106 9.14 3.02 17.96
C CYS A 106 9.07 2.79 19.48
N ARG A 107 9.48 3.81 20.25
CA ARG A 107 9.47 3.79 21.73
C ARG A 107 8.54 4.85 22.33
N ASP A 108 7.82 5.58 21.49
CA ASP A 108 6.87 6.58 21.92
C ASP A 108 5.71 5.93 22.69
N LYS A 109 5.17 6.66 23.66
CA LYS A 109 4.03 6.18 24.46
C LYS A 109 2.70 6.45 23.76
N MET A 110 2.65 7.45 22.89
CA MET A 110 1.45 7.90 22.21
C MET A 110 1.76 8.17 20.74
N VAL A 111 0.73 8.00 19.91
CA VAL A 111 0.81 8.24 18.47
C VAL A 111 0.50 9.70 18.18
N THR A 112 1.34 10.33 17.37
CA THR A 112 1.07 11.68 16.87
C THR A 112 0.46 11.56 15.47
N GLN A 113 -0.79 12.01 15.30
CA GLN A 113 -1.50 11.95 14.02
C GLN A 113 -0.80 12.77 12.92
N SER A 114 -0.02 13.79 13.28
CA SER A 114 0.77 14.58 12.34
C SER A 114 2.10 13.92 11.95
N SER A 115 2.45 12.76 12.50
CA SER A 115 3.68 12.06 12.12
C SER A 115 3.55 11.44 10.73
N GLU A 116 4.63 11.47 9.96
CA GLU A 116 4.66 10.89 8.62
C GLU A 116 4.41 9.38 8.69
N LEU A 117 5.00 8.69 9.67
CA LEU A 117 4.77 7.27 9.90
C LEU A 117 3.29 6.94 10.09
N PHE A 118 2.54 7.74 10.84
CA PHE A 118 1.10 7.54 11.01
C PHE A 118 0.34 7.76 9.71
N ARG A 119 0.62 8.87 9.01
CA ARG A 119 -0.01 9.19 7.72
C ARG A 119 0.23 8.08 6.69
N ASP A 120 1.47 7.62 6.56
CA ASP A 120 1.84 6.59 5.60
C ASP A 120 1.18 5.24 5.94
N THR A 121 1.07 4.92 7.24
CA THR A 121 0.34 3.74 7.71
C THR A 121 -1.15 3.82 7.33
N GLN A 122 -1.78 4.98 7.52
CA GLN A 122 -3.18 5.18 7.13
C GLN A 122 -3.37 5.06 5.61
N TYR A 123 -2.46 5.62 4.80
CA TYR A 123 -2.52 5.49 3.35
C TYR A 123 -2.41 4.03 2.91
N ILE A 124 -1.43 3.27 3.43
CA ILE A 124 -1.27 1.86 3.09
C ILE A 124 -2.54 1.07 3.46
N MET A 125 -3.08 1.28 4.66
CA MET A 125 -4.34 0.64 5.06
C MET A 125 -5.49 1.02 4.14
N GLN A 126 -5.63 2.30 3.78
CA GLN A 126 -6.70 2.76 2.88
C GLN A 126 -6.60 2.07 1.51
N VAL A 127 -5.41 2.06 0.89
CA VAL A 127 -5.17 1.40 -0.39
C VAL A 127 -5.57 -0.08 -0.34
N MET A 128 -5.19 -0.79 0.73
CA MET A 128 -5.53 -2.20 0.91
C MET A 128 -7.03 -2.44 1.15
N VAL A 129 -7.72 -1.51 1.81
CA VAL A 129 -9.17 -1.59 2.02
C VAL A 129 -9.95 -1.33 0.73
N GLU A 130 -9.56 -0.31 -0.05
CA GLU A 130 -10.21 0.03 -1.32
C GLU A 130 -10.12 -1.10 -2.36
N SER A 131 -9.13 -1.99 -2.24
CA SER A 131 -8.98 -3.17 -3.10
C SER A 131 -9.50 -4.48 -2.46
N ASP A 132 -10.22 -4.40 -1.34
CA ASP A 132 -10.76 -5.56 -0.62
C ASP A 132 -9.70 -6.60 -0.18
N TRP A 133 -8.44 -6.19 0.04
CA TRP A 133 -7.37 -7.10 0.48
C TRP A 133 -7.45 -7.46 1.97
N LEU A 134 -8.16 -6.65 2.76
CA LEU A 134 -8.27 -6.84 4.21
C LEU A 134 -9.69 -7.25 4.59
N PRO A 135 -9.88 -8.40 5.26
CA PRO A 135 -11.17 -8.78 5.79
C PRO A 135 -11.56 -7.91 7.00
N ALA A 136 -12.85 -7.88 7.33
CA ALA A 136 -13.28 -7.38 8.64
C ALA A 136 -12.71 -8.27 9.77
N PRO A 137 -12.28 -7.72 10.92
CA PRO A 137 -12.39 -6.31 11.32
C PRO A 137 -11.23 -5.41 10.86
N LEU A 138 -10.16 -5.97 10.27
CA LEU A 138 -8.95 -5.21 9.90
C LEU A 138 -9.24 -4.03 8.98
N SER A 139 -10.17 -4.20 8.03
CA SER A 139 -10.59 -3.12 7.13
C SER A 139 -11.21 -1.90 7.82
N ARG A 140 -11.60 -2.01 9.09
CA ARG A 140 -12.21 -0.91 9.87
C ARG A 140 -11.23 -0.28 10.85
N ILE A 141 -10.09 -0.90 11.11
CA ILE A 141 -9.15 -0.43 12.15
C ILE A 141 -8.51 0.91 11.78
N GLY A 142 -8.37 1.22 10.48
CA GLY A 142 -7.81 2.50 10.03
C GLY A 142 -8.47 3.74 10.65
N GLY A 143 -9.78 3.68 10.92
CA GLY A 143 -10.53 4.77 11.56
C GLY A 143 -10.22 4.99 13.04
N VAL A 144 -9.76 3.96 13.75
CA VAL A 144 -9.45 4.00 15.19
C VAL A 144 -7.95 3.93 15.48
N LEU A 145 -7.11 3.92 14.44
CA LEU A 145 -5.65 3.77 14.57
C LEU A 145 -5.03 4.81 15.51
N HIS A 146 -5.58 6.02 15.54
CA HIS A 146 -5.12 7.11 16.40
C HIS A 146 -5.37 6.90 17.91
N LEU A 147 -6.24 5.94 18.26
CA LEU A 147 -6.52 5.56 19.65
C LEU A 147 -5.56 4.47 20.15
N LEU A 148 -4.77 3.89 19.25
CA LEU A 148 -3.84 2.80 19.55
C LEU A 148 -2.46 3.33 19.93
N SER A 149 -1.77 2.60 20.79
CA SER A 149 -0.35 2.80 21.06
C SER A 149 0.52 2.30 19.88
N PRO A 150 1.78 2.76 19.75
CA PRO A 150 2.69 2.28 18.70
C PRO A 150 2.85 0.76 18.64
N LYS A 151 2.85 0.08 19.80
CA LYS A 151 2.92 -1.39 19.88
C LYS A 151 1.67 -2.08 19.35
N GLU A 152 0.50 -1.49 19.60
CA GLU A 152 -0.78 -2.00 19.08
C GLU A 152 -0.88 -1.78 17.57
N ILE A 153 -0.41 -0.62 17.06
CA ILE A 153 -0.31 -0.38 15.62
C ILE A 153 0.61 -1.41 14.96
N PHE A 154 1.79 -1.68 15.54
CA PHE A 154 2.67 -2.76 15.06
C PHE A 154 1.94 -4.11 15.02
N ALA A 155 1.21 -4.47 16.08
CA ALA A 155 0.47 -5.73 16.14
C ALA A 155 -0.63 -5.81 15.05
N VAL A 156 -1.31 -4.70 14.76
CA VAL A 156 -2.29 -4.62 13.67
C VAL A 156 -1.62 -4.83 12.32
N ILE A 157 -0.53 -4.11 12.04
CA ILE A 157 0.22 -4.20 10.77
C ILE A 157 0.79 -5.61 10.58
N ASN A 158 1.37 -6.21 11.62
CA ASN A 158 1.85 -7.57 11.59
C ASN A 158 0.72 -8.58 11.33
N THR A 159 -0.48 -8.32 11.87
CA THR A 159 -1.66 -9.14 11.60
C THR A 159 -2.11 -9.00 10.14
N MET A 160 -2.08 -7.79 9.58
CA MET A 160 -2.34 -7.58 8.15
C MET A 160 -1.35 -8.36 7.28
N TRP A 161 -0.06 -8.31 7.60
CA TRP A 161 0.98 -9.07 6.89
C TRP A 161 0.64 -10.57 6.84
N LYS A 162 0.24 -11.14 7.98
CA LYS A 162 -0.09 -12.56 8.12
C LYS A 162 -1.37 -12.98 7.41
N VAL A 163 -2.31 -12.06 7.23
CA VAL A 163 -3.58 -12.33 6.51
C VAL A 163 -3.39 -12.30 4.99
N LEU A 164 -2.41 -11.52 4.51
CA LEU A 164 -2.09 -11.43 3.08
C LEU A 164 -1.25 -12.61 2.58
N LYS A 165 -0.64 -13.36 3.50
CA LYS A 165 0.02 -14.63 3.24
C LYS A 165 -0.99 -15.77 3.23
#